data_AF-A0A7W9DV49-F1
#
_entry.id   AF-A0A7W9DV49-F1
#
_cell.length_a   1.000
_cell.length_b   1.000
_cell.length_c   1.000
_cell.angle_alpha   90.00
_cell.angle_beta   90.00
_cell.angle_gamma   90.00
#
_symmetry.space_group_name_H-M   'P 1'
#
loop_
_entity.id
_entity.type
_entity.pdbx_description
1 polymer ?
#
loop_
_entity_poly.entity_id
_entity_poly.type
_entity_poly.pdbx_seq_one_letter_code
_entity_poly.pdbx_strand_id
1 'polypeptide(L)'
;MGLFRRRRDRRAGARRAIEDVDLDSLLALVADDLGYSWEFTPDGATLVLSGPRRVAVPLTGLRREVARRPREDWPTLAAGHLTRAVERGDHLPDVCDLARVRPLLRTRVVLADDPREDPSRLIGRHLGSDLVEILTVYGRPVRPEEAFCWPVTPAEALDLAAANVLADERLTSERVDLDGTPAWIMSGSDSGAAVHLRRIEDYLLVSSDGVMVAMPRPGEMIVHPIGGLSVMRAIERLWLHARREYRSRDDGLSPHVYWWKDGRLTRIQADLVVQDGQRRLVVAPPPEFARMLADLARGR
;
A
#
# COMPACT_ATOMS: atom_id res chain seq x y z
N MET A 1 5.93 72.81 -12.97
CA MET A 1 6.75 71.86 -12.18
C MET A 1 5.90 71.41 -11.00
N GLY A 2 5.58 70.14 -10.74
CA GLY A 2 5.92 68.88 -11.37
C GLY A 2 4.83 67.86 -11.04
N LEU A 3 4.58 66.98 -12.00
CA LEU A 3 3.57 65.92 -12.00
C LEU A 3 3.94 64.78 -11.04
N PHE A 4 2.98 64.35 -10.23
CA PHE A 4 3.05 63.12 -9.44
C PHE A 4 3.14 61.90 -10.36
N ARG A 5 4.33 61.32 -10.46
CA ARG A 5 4.61 60.10 -11.22
C ARG A 5 4.30 58.88 -10.34
N ARG A 6 3.07 58.34 -10.44
CA ARG A 6 2.73 57.02 -9.87
C ARG A 6 3.55 55.94 -10.57
N ARG A 7 4.48 55.35 -9.83
CA ARG A 7 5.28 54.18 -10.22
C ARG A 7 4.33 52.96 -10.23
N ARG A 8 3.86 52.59 -11.44
CA ARG A 8 3.17 51.31 -11.68
C ARG A 8 4.21 50.20 -11.58
N ASP A 9 4.28 49.52 -10.45
CA ASP A 9 4.95 48.22 -10.35
C ASP A 9 4.12 47.20 -11.15
N ARG A 10 4.48 47.06 -12.43
CA ARG A 10 4.15 45.88 -13.23
C ARG A 10 4.99 44.72 -12.67
N ARG A 11 4.49 44.03 -11.65
CA ARG A 11 4.90 42.65 -11.39
C ARG A 11 4.23 41.77 -12.44
N ALA A 12 5.03 41.26 -13.35
CA ALA A 12 4.64 40.29 -14.36
C ALA A 12 4.21 39.00 -13.65
N GLY A 13 2.91 38.82 -13.42
CA GLY A 13 2.34 37.50 -13.21
C GLY A 13 2.41 36.75 -14.54
N ALA A 14 3.12 35.63 -14.58
CA ALA A 14 3.02 34.71 -15.71
C ALA A 14 1.52 34.42 -15.94
N ARG A 15 1.01 34.66 -17.15
CA ARG A 15 -0.37 34.32 -17.48
C ARG A 15 -0.51 32.80 -17.31
N ARG A 16 -1.30 32.36 -16.33
CA ARG A 16 -1.65 30.95 -16.13
C ARG A 16 -2.31 30.42 -17.40
N ALA A 17 -2.09 29.14 -17.72
CA ALA A 17 -2.71 28.51 -18.87
C ALA A 17 -4.24 28.52 -18.71
N ILE A 18 -5.00 28.58 -19.82
CA ILE A 18 -6.48 28.57 -19.78
C ILE A 18 -6.99 27.30 -19.08
N GLU A 19 -6.30 26.17 -19.31
CA GLU A 19 -6.56 24.88 -18.67
C GLU A 19 -6.41 24.93 -17.15
N ASP A 20 -5.44 25.71 -16.65
CA ASP A 20 -5.27 25.92 -15.21
C ASP A 20 -6.42 26.75 -14.62
N VAL A 21 -6.95 27.72 -15.38
CA VAL A 21 -8.08 28.57 -14.94
C VAL A 21 -9.38 27.77 -14.87
N ASP A 22 -9.61 26.87 -15.83
CA ASP A 22 -10.76 25.97 -15.84
C ASP A 22 -10.71 25.02 -14.62
N LEU A 23 -9.55 24.42 -14.36
CA LEU A 23 -9.36 23.57 -13.17
C LEU A 23 -9.50 24.36 -11.87
N ASP A 24 -8.91 25.56 -11.79
CA ASP A 24 -9.01 26.43 -10.60
C ASP A 24 -10.48 26.75 -10.28
N SER A 25 -11.31 26.95 -11.31
CA SER A 25 -12.75 27.20 -11.16
C SER A 25 -13.49 25.97 -10.63
N LEU A 26 -13.14 24.77 -11.09
CA LEU A 26 -13.70 23.52 -10.58
C LEU A 26 -13.29 23.29 -9.12
N LEU A 27 -12.01 23.51 -8.79
CA LEU A 27 -11.49 23.39 -7.43
C LEU A 27 -12.14 24.39 -6.47
N ALA A 28 -12.34 25.64 -6.91
CA ALA A 28 -13.06 26.66 -6.17
C ALA A 28 -14.50 26.23 -5.87
N LEU A 29 -15.24 25.76 -6.89
CA LEU A 29 -16.62 25.31 -6.75
C LEU A 29 -16.75 24.15 -5.74
N VAL A 30 -15.85 23.16 -5.83
CA VAL A 30 -15.82 22.04 -4.89
C VAL A 30 -15.46 22.50 -3.47
N ALA A 31 -14.50 23.43 -3.32
CA ALA A 31 -14.15 23.98 -2.02
C ALA A 31 -15.34 24.68 -1.35
N ASP A 32 -16.09 25.47 -2.12
CA ASP A 32 -17.31 26.14 -1.67
C ASP A 32 -18.39 25.13 -1.26
N ASP A 33 -18.60 24.07 -2.04
CA ASP A 33 -19.55 22.97 -1.73
C ASP A 33 -19.18 22.22 -0.44
N LEU A 34 -17.88 22.04 -0.18
CA LEU A 34 -17.36 21.46 1.06
C LEU A 34 -17.41 22.44 2.26
N GLY A 35 -17.83 23.69 2.05
CA GLY A 35 -17.95 24.71 3.09
C GLY A 35 -16.61 25.35 3.50
N TYR A 36 -15.60 25.33 2.62
CA TYR A 36 -14.30 25.94 2.87
C TYR A 36 -14.13 27.22 2.05
N SER A 37 -13.58 28.27 2.69
CA SER A 37 -12.98 29.37 1.95
C SER A 37 -11.63 28.93 1.38
N TRP A 38 -11.19 29.54 0.27
CA TRP A 38 -10.02 29.05 -0.45
C TRP A 38 -9.13 30.18 -0.98
N GLU A 39 -7.83 29.90 -1.04
CA GLU A 39 -6.82 30.78 -1.63
C GLU A 39 -5.75 29.96 -2.35
N PHE A 40 -5.47 30.27 -3.62
CA PHE A 40 -4.34 29.68 -4.34
C PHE A 40 -3.06 30.41 -4.00
N THR A 41 -1.97 29.66 -3.82
CA THR A 41 -0.63 30.26 -3.79
C THR A 41 -0.35 31.04 -5.08
N PRO A 42 0.55 32.04 -5.06
CA PRO A 42 0.84 32.85 -6.25
C PRO A 42 1.24 32.03 -7.47
N ASP A 43 2.00 30.96 -7.25
CA ASP A 43 2.43 30.00 -8.28
C ASP A 43 1.33 29.01 -8.72
N GLY A 44 0.18 28.97 -8.03
CA GLY A 44 -0.92 28.04 -8.30
C GLY A 44 -0.63 26.59 -7.96
N ALA A 45 0.51 26.30 -7.31
CA ALA A 45 0.94 24.95 -6.98
C ALA A 45 0.21 24.37 -5.76
N THR A 46 -0.34 25.22 -4.91
CA THR A 46 -1.06 24.83 -3.69
C THR A 46 -2.38 25.60 -3.57
N LEU A 47 -3.43 24.90 -3.16
CA LEU A 47 -4.70 25.47 -2.73
C LEU A 47 -4.80 25.39 -1.22
N VAL A 48 -4.98 26.53 -0.56
CA VAL A 48 -5.17 26.62 0.88
C VAL A 48 -6.66 26.73 1.16
N LEU A 49 -7.20 25.72 1.83
CA LEU A 49 -8.59 25.68 2.31
C LEU A 49 -8.63 26.15 3.76
N SER A 50 -9.56 27.04 4.08
CA SER A 50 -9.78 27.60 5.42
C SER A 50 -11.25 27.46 5.81
N GLY A 51 -11.51 26.70 6.87
CA GLY A 51 -12.84 26.43 7.41
C GLY A 51 -12.71 25.89 8.84
N PRO A 52 -13.34 24.75 9.18
CA PRO A 52 -13.15 24.09 10.48
C PRO A 52 -11.68 23.75 10.80
N ARG A 53 -10.87 23.53 9.76
CA ARG A 53 -9.42 23.36 9.80
C ARG A 53 -8.78 24.10 8.63
N ARG A 54 -7.49 24.38 8.74
CA ARG A 54 -6.69 24.90 7.62
C ARG A 54 -5.96 23.73 6.94
N VAL A 55 -6.16 23.58 5.64
CA VAL A 55 -5.58 22.47 4.86
C VAL A 55 -4.83 23.06 3.66
N ALA A 56 -3.59 22.63 3.44
CA ALA A 56 -2.85 22.95 2.22
C ALA A 56 -2.88 21.75 1.28
N VAL A 57 -3.37 21.96 0.06
CA VAL A 57 -3.60 20.93 -0.94
C VAL A 57 -2.63 21.14 -2.11
N PRO A 58 -1.59 20.30 -2.26
CA PRO A 58 -0.72 20.33 -3.42
C PRO A 58 -1.51 19.99 -4.70
N LEU A 59 -1.31 20.77 -5.75
CA LEU A 59 -2.02 20.64 -7.03
C LEU A 59 -1.12 20.18 -8.17
N THR A 60 0.20 20.13 -7.99
CA THR A 60 1.16 19.81 -9.05
C THR A 60 0.87 18.47 -9.72
N GLY A 61 0.58 17.44 -8.93
CA GLY A 61 0.22 16.10 -9.43
C GLY A 61 -1.11 16.12 -10.19
N LEU A 62 -2.16 16.66 -9.56
CA LEU A 62 -3.49 16.79 -10.15
C LEU A 62 -3.47 17.56 -11.48
N ARG A 63 -2.76 18.70 -11.55
CA ARG A 63 -2.63 19.50 -12.78
C ARG A 63 -2.02 18.70 -13.92
N ARG A 64 -0.98 17.91 -13.64
CA ARG A 64 -0.39 17.05 -14.66
C ARG A 64 -1.33 15.93 -15.07
N GLU A 65 -2.09 15.36 -14.14
CA GLU A 65 -3.07 14.32 -14.46
C GLU A 65 -4.17 14.85 -15.37
N VAL A 66 -4.80 15.98 -15.01
CA VAL A 66 -5.89 16.55 -15.82
C VAL A 66 -5.41 16.96 -17.21
N ALA A 67 -4.15 17.39 -17.34
CA ALA A 67 -3.54 17.69 -18.64
C ALA A 67 -3.42 16.47 -19.58
N ARG A 68 -3.53 15.24 -19.07
CA ARG A 68 -3.55 14.00 -19.87
C ARG A 68 -4.92 13.33 -19.92
N ARG A 69 -5.98 13.97 -19.43
CA ARG A 69 -7.34 13.43 -19.35
C ARG A 69 -8.33 14.30 -20.13
N PRO A 70 -9.40 13.73 -20.70
CA PRO A 70 -10.46 14.53 -21.30
C PRO A 70 -11.12 15.43 -20.24
N ARG A 71 -11.58 16.62 -20.66
CA ARG A 71 -12.17 17.63 -19.77
C ARG A 71 -13.38 17.12 -18.96
N GLU A 72 -14.09 16.12 -19.48
CA GLU A 72 -15.24 15.48 -18.82
C GLU A 72 -14.88 14.75 -17.51
N ASP A 73 -13.63 14.29 -17.36
CA ASP A 73 -13.15 13.61 -16.15
C ASP A 73 -12.77 14.60 -15.03
N TRP A 74 -12.52 15.87 -15.38
CA TRP A 74 -11.92 16.85 -14.47
C TRP A 74 -12.76 17.14 -13.21
N PRO A 75 -14.11 17.29 -13.29
CA PRO A 75 -14.92 17.51 -12.09
C PRO A 75 -14.79 16.38 -11.07
N THR A 76 -14.76 15.12 -11.53
CA THR A 76 -14.60 13.95 -10.66
C THR A 76 -13.22 13.91 -10.02
N LEU A 77 -12.16 14.23 -10.78
CA LEU A 77 -10.79 14.31 -10.26
C LEU A 77 -10.64 15.44 -9.22
N ALA A 78 -11.17 16.63 -9.51
CA ALA A 78 -11.14 17.78 -8.60
C ALA A 78 -11.90 17.50 -7.30
N ALA A 79 -13.13 17.00 -7.40
CA ALA A 79 -13.95 16.60 -6.25
C ALA A 79 -13.23 15.54 -5.40
N GLY A 80 -12.75 14.48 -6.04
CA GLY A 80 -12.04 13.40 -5.37
C GLY A 80 -10.78 13.89 -4.64
N HIS A 81 -9.99 14.78 -5.25
CA HIS A 81 -8.77 15.31 -4.64
C HIS A 81 -9.07 16.16 -3.40
N LEU A 82 -10.03 17.09 -3.51
CA LEU A 82 -10.37 18.03 -2.43
C LEU A 82 -11.07 17.36 -1.24
N THR A 83 -12.08 16.51 -1.48
CA THR A 83 -12.78 15.80 -0.41
C THR A 83 -11.79 15.01 0.45
N ARG A 84 -10.83 14.32 -0.17
CA ARG A 84 -9.81 13.53 0.54
C ARG A 84 -8.80 14.40 1.29
N ALA A 85 -8.38 15.50 0.67
CA ALA A 85 -7.46 16.44 1.31
C ALA A 85 -8.10 17.05 2.55
N VAL A 86 -9.39 17.39 2.47
CA VAL A 86 -10.19 17.75 3.62
C VAL A 86 -10.18 16.59 4.60
N GLU A 87 -10.76 15.43 4.30
CA GLU A 87 -10.90 14.27 5.22
C GLU A 87 -9.66 14.01 6.08
N ARG A 88 -8.46 13.91 5.47
CA ARG A 88 -7.22 13.57 6.18
C ARG A 88 -6.76 14.62 7.18
N GLY A 89 -6.91 15.90 6.88
CA GLY A 89 -6.36 16.98 7.71
C GLY A 89 -4.83 17.08 7.67
N ASP A 90 -4.33 18.27 8.00
CA ASP A 90 -2.93 18.70 7.91
C ASP A 90 -2.28 18.71 6.52
N HIS A 91 -1.11 19.34 6.45
CA HIS A 91 -0.31 19.56 5.24
C HIS A 91 0.02 18.22 4.55
N LEU A 92 -0.64 17.94 3.42
CA LEU A 92 -0.20 16.87 2.54
C LEU A 92 1.21 17.22 2.04
N PRO A 93 2.24 16.40 2.32
CA PRO A 93 3.57 16.66 1.80
C PRO A 93 3.49 16.59 0.27
N ASP A 94 4.06 17.58 -0.40
CA ASP A 94 4.23 17.50 -1.85
C ASP A 94 5.17 16.35 -2.17
N VAL A 95 4.61 15.25 -2.65
CA VAL A 95 5.36 14.05 -3.01
C VAL A 95 5.90 14.12 -4.44
N CYS A 96 5.69 15.24 -5.14
CA CYS A 96 5.96 15.32 -6.56
C CYS A 96 7.45 15.32 -6.93
N ASP A 97 8.30 15.82 -6.03
CA ASP A 97 9.75 15.72 -6.17
C ASP A 97 10.23 14.31 -5.82
N LEU A 98 10.31 13.44 -6.84
CA LEU A 98 10.79 12.07 -6.68
C LEU A 98 12.19 12.04 -6.04
N ALA A 99 13.10 12.95 -6.37
CA ALA A 99 14.46 12.92 -5.82
C ALA A 99 14.43 13.08 -4.30
N ARG A 100 13.54 13.93 -3.79
CA ARG A 100 13.33 14.13 -2.36
C ARG A 100 12.62 12.96 -1.68
N VAL A 101 11.57 12.41 -2.30
CA VAL A 101 10.77 11.34 -1.65
C VAL A 101 11.31 9.93 -1.88
N ARG A 102 12.18 9.73 -2.88
CA ARG A 102 12.76 8.42 -3.22
C ARG A 102 13.26 7.61 -2.03
N PRO A 103 14.11 8.14 -1.11
CA PRO A 103 14.60 7.34 0.03
C PRO A 103 13.52 6.99 1.05
N LEU A 104 12.37 7.68 0.99
CA LEU A 104 11.25 7.53 1.91
C LEU A 104 10.14 6.64 1.36
N LEU A 105 10.28 6.19 0.11
CA LEU A 105 9.35 5.22 -0.47
C LEU A 105 9.47 3.91 0.29
N ARG A 106 8.31 3.37 0.69
CA ARG A 106 8.15 2.07 1.32
C ARG A 106 6.99 1.34 0.67
N THR A 107 6.91 0.04 0.87
CA THR A 107 5.69 -0.71 0.56
C THR A 107 5.01 -1.18 1.83
N ARG A 108 3.70 -1.37 1.73
CA ARG A 108 2.88 -1.97 2.78
C ARG A 108 1.93 -2.97 2.15
N VAL A 109 1.68 -4.08 2.82
CA VAL A 109 0.65 -5.02 2.39
C VAL A 109 -0.66 -4.70 3.08
N VAL A 110 -1.75 -4.70 2.31
CA VAL A 110 -3.13 -4.53 2.77
C VAL A 110 -4.00 -5.63 2.17
N LEU A 111 -5.18 -5.85 2.76
CA LEU A 111 -6.20 -6.70 2.15
C LEU A 111 -6.82 -5.98 0.95
N ALA A 112 -7.18 -6.74 -0.09
CA ALA A 112 -7.86 -6.20 -1.27
C ALA A 112 -9.23 -5.59 -0.94
N ASP A 113 -9.87 -6.05 0.14
CA ASP A 113 -11.17 -5.62 0.65
C ASP A 113 -11.07 -4.85 1.99
N ASP A 114 -9.92 -4.24 2.32
CA ASP A 114 -9.77 -3.47 3.55
C ASP A 114 -10.77 -2.28 3.58
N PRO A 115 -11.70 -2.22 4.55
CA PRO A 115 -12.68 -1.14 4.63
C PRO A 115 -12.07 0.23 4.95
N ARG A 116 -10.82 0.27 5.45
CA ARG A 116 -10.11 1.51 5.82
C ARG A 116 -9.42 2.14 4.61
N GLU A 117 -9.05 1.34 3.61
CA GLU A 117 -8.29 1.77 2.45
C GLU A 117 -8.75 1.01 1.20
N ASP A 118 -9.31 1.70 0.22
CA ASP A 118 -9.66 1.12 -1.08
C ASP A 118 -8.40 0.99 -1.97
N PRO A 119 -7.82 -0.22 -2.13
CA PRO A 119 -6.55 -0.39 -2.84
C PRO A 119 -6.69 -0.15 -4.35
N SER A 120 -7.90 -0.20 -4.90
CA SER A 120 -8.16 0.10 -6.32
C SER A 120 -7.88 1.56 -6.68
N ARG A 121 -7.80 2.43 -5.67
CA ARG A 121 -7.51 3.88 -5.80
C ARG A 121 -6.08 4.23 -5.43
N LEU A 122 -5.22 3.25 -5.22
CA LEU A 122 -3.84 3.41 -4.78
C LEU A 122 -2.87 2.88 -5.83
N ILE A 123 -1.61 3.32 -5.76
CA ILE A 123 -0.54 2.64 -6.50
C ILE A 123 -0.22 1.35 -5.76
N GLY A 124 -0.49 0.22 -6.40
CA GLY A 124 -0.21 -1.09 -5.84
C GLY A 124 -0.12 -2.20 -6.88
N ARG A 125 0.28 -3.39 -6.42
CA ARG A 125 0.29 -4.63 -7.19
C ARG A 125 -0.26 -5.78 -6.35
N HIS A 126 -0.97 -6.70 -6.99
CA HIS A 126 -1.44 -7.91 -6.32
C HIS A 126 -0.27 -8.84 -6.01
N LEU A 127 -0.17 -9.29 -4.76
CA LEU A 127 0.74 -10.37 -4.36
C LEU A 127 0.06 -11.75 -4.48
N GLY A 128 -1.26 -11.77 -4.38
CA GLY A 128 -2.12 -12.94 -4.47
C GLY A 128 -3.57 -12.54 -4.75
N SER A 129 -4.51 -13.41 -4.38
CA SER A 129 -5.95 -13.16 -4.59
C SER A 129 -6.53 -12.04 -3.73
N ASP A 130 -6.01 -11.88 -2.52
CA ASP A 130 -6.62 -11.06 -1.46
C ASP A 130 -5.61 -10.10 -0.81
N LEU A 131 -4.35 -10.09 -1.26
CA LEU A 131 -3.32 -9.20 -0.76
C LEU A 131 -2.79 -8.28 -1.85
N VAL A 132 -2.70 -7.01 -1.52
CA VAL A 132 -2.17 -5.95 -2.37
C VAL A 132 -0.98 -5.31 -1.68
N GLU A 133 0.15 -5.26 -2.38
CA GLU A 133 1.29 -4.44 -1.98
C GLU A 133 1.06 -3.02 -2.51
N ILE A 134 0.93 -2.04 -1.61
CA ILE A 134 0.70 -0.64 -1.94
C ILE A 134 1.95 0.20 -1.68
N LEU A 135 2.11 1.25 -2.46
CA LEU A 135 3.17 2.23 -2.31
C LEU A 135 2.85 3.22 -1.19
N THR A 136 3.83 3.51 -0.33
CA THR A 136 3.70 4.52 0.72
C THR A 136 4.87 5.50 0.71
N VAL A 137 4.62 6.73 1.16
CA VAL A 137 5.63 7.77 1.46
C VAL A 137 5.30 8.31 2.85
N TYR A 138 6.27 8.45 3.75
CA TYR A 138 6.01 8.87 5.15
C TYR A 138 4.93 8.01 5.85
N GLY A 139 4.85 6.72 5.50
CA GLY A 139 3.87 5.79 6.06
C GLY A 139 2.44 5.93 5.50
N ARG A 140 2.15 6.91 4.63
CA ARG A 140 0.83 7.07 4.00
C ARG A 140 0.79 6.49 2.58
N PRO A 141 -0.33 5.88 2.15
CA PRO A 141 -0.51 5.42 0.78
C PRO A 141 -0.36 6.52 -0.26
N VAL A 142 0.32 6.24 -1.37
CA VAL A 142 0.43 7.15 -2.51
C VAL A 142 -0.64 6.83 -3.54
N ARG A 143 -1.34 7.87 -4.01
CA ARG A 143 -2.36 7.74 -5.06
C ARG A 143 -1.78 8.03 -6.44
N PRO A 144 -2.41 7.51 -7.52
CA PRO A 144 -1.96 7.75 -8.89
C PRO A 144 -1.78 9.24 -9.23
N GLU A 145 -2.70 10.10 -8.79
CA GLU A 145 -2.67 11.55 -9.05
C GLU A 145 -1.44 12.25 -8.43
N GLU A 146 -0.93 11.72 -7.31
CA GLU A 146 0.18 12.30 -6.54
C GLU A 146 1.54 11.93 -7.14
N ALA A 147 1.63 10.74 -7.73
CA ALA A 147 2.83 10.20 -8.37
C ALA A 147 2.94 10.54 -9.86
N PHE A 148 1.89 11.13 -10.45
CA PHE A 148 1.80 11.36 -11.89
C PHE A 148 2.94 12.22 -12.47
N CYS A 149 3.56 13.01 -11.61
CA CYS A 149 4.65 13.89 -11.96
C CYS A 149 6.04 13.24 -11.88
N TRP A 150 6.13 12.00 -11.41
CA TRP A 150 7.39 11.26 -11.37
C TRP A 150 7.83 10.82 -12.76
N PRO A 151 9.15 10.77 -13.02
CA PRO A 151 9.71 10.27 -14.28
C PRO A 151 9.76 8.73 -14.36
N VAL A 152 8.98 8.03 -13.53
CA VAL A 152 8.94 6.56 -13.45
C VAL A 152 7.50 6.09 -13.44
N THR A 153 7.29 4.86 -13.88
CA THR A 153 5.99 4.18 -13.83
C THR A 153 5.61 3.80 -12.39
N PRO A 154 4.31 3.56 -12.11
CA PRO A 154 3.88 3.05 -10.81
C PRO A 154 4.57 1.73 -10.41
N ALA A 155 4.86 0.83 -11.37
CA ALA A 155 5.56 -0.42 -11.12
C ALA A 155 7.01 -0.18 -10.69
N GLU A 156 7.74 0.69 -11.41
CA GLU A 156 9.10 1.08 -11.05
C GLU A 156 9.15 1.77 -9.67
N ALA A 157 8.14 2.58 -9.33
CA ALA A 157 8.05 3.19 -8.00
C ALA A 157 7.87 2.15 -6.88
N LEU A 158 7.08 1.09 -7.11
CA LEU A 158 6.94 -0.03 -6.18
C LEU A 158 8.25 -0.82 -6.03
N ASP A 159 9.02 -0.98 -7.12
CA ASP A 159 10.31 -1.66 -7.07
C ASP A 159 11.37 -0.83 -6.35
N LEU A 160 11.38 0.50 -6.54
CA LEU A 160 12.21 1.42 -5.75
C LEU A 160 11.87 1.35 -4.26
N ALA A 161 10.58 1.33 -3.93
CA ALA A 161 10.11 1.23 -2.55
C ALA A 161 10.51 -0.09 -1.89
N ALA A 162 10.35 -1.21 -2.61
CA ALA A 162 10.78 -2.52 -2.14
C ALA A 162 12.30 -2.59 -1.96
N ALA A 163 13.08 -1.99 -2.87
CA ALA A 163 14.53 -1.92 -2.75
C ALA A 163 14.97 -1.13 -1.52
N ASN A 164 14.30 -0.03 -1.19
CA ASN A 164 14.59 0.73 0.03
C ASN A 164 14.34 -0.12 1.28
N VAL A 165 13.19 -0.80 1.37
CA VAL A 165 12.87 -1.70 2.52
C VAL A 165 13.98 -2.73 2.72
N LEU A 166 14.42 -3.38 1.64
CA LEU A 166 15.46 -4.40 1.71
C LEU A 166 16.86 -3.85 2.03
N ALA A 167 17.11 -2.57 1.77
CA ALA A 167 18.38 -1.91 2.04
C ALA A 167 18.47 -1.38 3.48
N ASP A 168 17.35 -0.89 4.02
CA ASP A 168 17.32 -0.19 5.30
C ASP A 168 17.27 -1.14 6.50
N GLU A 169 16.61 -2.29 6.37
CA GLU A 169 16.42 -3.23 7.48
C GLU A 169 16.60 -4.69 7.07
N ARG A 170 17.20 -5.48 7.98
CA ARG A 170 17.05 -6.94 7.98
C ARG A 170 16.06 -7.34 9.05
N LEU A 171 15.21 -8.31 8.73
CA LEU A 171 14.27 -8.83 9.71
C LEU A 171 14.99 -9.57 10.83
N THR A 172 14.48 -9.40 12.04
CA THR A 172 14.78 -10.32 13.14
C THR A 172 14.07 -11.63 12.85
N SER A 173 14.77 -12.75 13.00
CA SER A 173 14.23 -14.08 12.75
C SER A 173 14.36 -14.93 14.00
N GLU A 174 13.25 -15.24 14.64
CA GLU A 174 13.17 -16.09 15.82
C GLU A 174 12.53 -17.44 15.47
N ARG A 175 13.22 -18.53 15.80
CA ARG A 175 12.65 -19.87 15.65
C ARG A 175 11.69 -20.15 16.81
N VAL A 176 10.48 -20.57 16.47
CA VAL A 176 9.43 -20.97 17.41
C VAL A 176 8.97 -22.39 17.13
N ASP A 177 8.40 -23.04 18.15
CA ASP A 177 7.71 -24.32 18.00
C ASP A 177 6.21 -24.12 18.18
N LEU A 178 5.44 -24.40 17.12
CA LEU A 178 3.98 -24.32 17.12
C LEU A 178 3.41 -25.72 17.34
N ASP A 179 3.49 -26.20 18.57
CA ASP A 179 3.12 -27.56 19.00
C ASP A 179 3.78 -28.63 18.11
N GLY A 180 5.10 -28.75 18.15
CA GLY A 180 5.88 -29.70 17.35
C GLY A 180 5.98 -29.35 15.86
N THR A 181 5.61 -28.13 15.48
CA THR A 181 5.81 -27.59 14.13
C THR A 181 6.82 -26.44 14.21
N PRO A 182 8.07 -26.63 13.74
CA PRO A 182 9.04 -25.54 13.73
C PRO A 182 8.59 -24.45 12.75
N ALA A 183 8.59 -23.20 13.19
CA ALA A 183 8.32 -22.04 12.36
C ALA A 183 9.29 -20.91 12.73
N TRP A 184 9.30 -19.84 11.94
CA TRP A 184 10.12 -18.67 12.16
C TRP A 184 9.24 -17.44 12.18
N ILE A 185 9.23 -16.72 13.30
CA ILE A 185 8.64 -15.39 13.37
C ILE A 185 9.69 -14.42 12.83
N MET A 186 9.31 -13.70 11.79
CA MET A 186 10.15 -12.72 11.11
C MET A 186 9.52 -11.34 11.28
N SER A 187 10.20 -10.47 12.01
CA SER A 187 9.68 -9.17 12.42
C SER A 187 10.61 -8.04 11.99
N GLY A 188 10.02 -6.95 11.50
CA GLY A 188 10.70 -5.70 11.16
C GLY A 188 10.08 -4.52 11.90
N SER A 189 10.78 -3.39 11.85
CA SER A 189 10.35 -2.13 12.43
C SER A 189 9.19 -1.47 11.68
N ASP A 190 9.13 -1.68 10.36
CA ASP A 190 8.12 -1.09 9.47
C ASP A 190 7.15 -2.16 8.90
N SER A 191 6.09 -1.71 8.22
CA SER A 191 5.10 -2.56 7.55
C SER A 191 5.60 -3.27 6.27
N GLY A 192 6.92 -3.42 6.12
CA GLY A 192 7.61 -3.92 4.93
C GLY A 192 8.02 -5.40 5.02
N ALA A 193 7.65 -6.13 6.07
CA ALA A 193 8.12 -7.50 6.32
C ALA A 193 7.88 -8.45 5.12
N ALA A 194 6.72 -8.32 4.45
CA ALA A 194 6.37 -9.15 3.30
C ALA A 194 7.33 -8.99 2.10
N VAL A 195 8.03 -7.86 1.95
CA VAL A 195 9.01 -7.65 0.87
C VAL A 195 10.15 -8.66 0.96
N HIS A 196 10.52 -9.05 2.18
CA HIS A 196 11.60 -10.00 2.42
C HIS A 196 11.30 -11.42 1.94
N LEU A 197 10.04 -11.74 1.60
CA LEU A 197 9.73 -13.00 0.92
C LEU A 197 10.49 -13.16 -0.40
N ARG A 198 10.78 -12.06 -1.10
CA ARG A 198 11.60 -12.04 -2.32
C ARG A 198 13.06 -12.46 -2.09
N ARG A 199 13.51 -12.42 -0.83
CA ARG A 199 14.85 -12.76 -0.37
C ARG A 199 14.80 -13.73 0.81
N ILE A 200 13.78 -14.58 0.86
CA ILE A 200 13.56 -15.49 2.01
C ILE A 200 14.75 -16.44 2.23
N GLU A 201 15.44 -16.79 1.16
CA GLU A 201 16.66 -17.61 1.15
C GLU A 201 17.84 -16.98 1.88
N ASP A 202 17.85 -15.65 2.05
CA ASP A 202 18.85 -14.95 2.87
C ASP A 202 18.67 -15.21 4.37
N TYR A 203 17.54 -15.78 4.77
CA TYR A 203 17.17 -16.05 6.15
C TYR A 203 17.06 -17.54 6.46
N LEU A 204 16.50 -18.32 5.53
CA LEU A 204 16.13 -19.72 5.74
C LEU A 204 16.58 -20.58 4.57
N LEU A 205 16.90 -21.85 4.86
CA LEU A 205 17.03 -22.86 3.81
C LEU A 205 15.63 -23.20 3.29
N VAL A 206 15.37 -22.83 2.04
CA VAL A 206 14.08 -23.04 1.36
C VAL A 206 14.27 -24.02 0.22
N SER A 207 13.39 -25.01 0.12
CA SER A 207 13.39 -25.98 -0.98
C SER A 207 12.71 -25.37 -2.22
N SER A 208 12.79 -26.07 -3.35
CA SER A 208 12.02 -25.70 -4.55
C SER A 208 10.49 -25.73 -4.36
N ASP A 209 10.01 -26.34 -3.28
CA ASP A 209 8.59 -26.33 -2.94
C ASP A 209 8.16 -25.06 -2.22
N GLY A 210 9.09 -24.16 -1.88
CA GLY A 210 8.80 -22.87 -1.30
C GLY A 210 8.52 -22.92 0.20
N VAL A 211 7.76 -21.95 0.69
CA VAL A 211 7.46 -21.80 2.13
C VAL A 211 5.98 -21.52 2.35
N MET A 212 5.46 -21.94 3.50
CA MET A 212 4.19 -21.45 4.01
C MET A 212 4.41 -20.18 4.83
N VAL A 213 3.53 -19.20 4.66
CA VAL A 213 3.62 -17.89 5.28
C VAL A 213 2.26 -17.53 5.86
N ALA A 214 2.24 -17.01 7.09
CA ALA A 214 1.12 -16.26 7.62
C ALA A 214 1.55 -14.83 7.93
N MET A 215 0.67 -13.85 7.68
CA MET A 215 0.94 -12.43 7.90
C MET A 215 -0.15 -11.83 8.79
N PRO A 216 -0.12 -12.12 10.10
CA PRO A 216 -1.16 -11.67 11.02
C PRO A 216 -1.20 -10.14 11.17
N ARG A 217 -0.09 -9.44 10.89
CA ARG A 217 0.05 -7.98 11.00
C ARG A 217 1.12 -7.44 10.03
N PRO A 218 1.12 -6.14 9.67
CA PRO A 218 1.94 -5.62 8.58
C PRO A 218 3.48 -5.73 8.75
N GLY A 219 3.98 -5.74 9.98
CA GLY A 219 5.43 -5.81 10.29
C GLY A 219 5.93 -7.19 10.70
N GLU A 220 5.10 -8.23 10.61
CA GLU A 220 5.44 -9.56 11.10
C GLU A 220 4.86 -10.64 10.19
N MET A 221 5.70 -11.63 9.88
CA MET A 221 5.28 -12.83 9.18
C MET A 221 5.80 -14.06 9.89
N ILE A 222 5.06 -15.16 9.78
CA ILE A 222 5.42 -16.45 10.33
C ILE A 222 5.65 -17.39 9.17
N VAL A 223 6.84 -17.94 9.08
CA VAL A 223 7.29 -18.74 7.94
C VAL A 223 7.57 -20.17 8.37
N HIS A 224 7.16 -21.12 7.54
CA HIS A 224 7.50 -22.54 7.66
C HIS A 224 8.01 -23.04 6.30
N PRO A 225 9.32 -23.32 6.15
CA PRO A 225 9.86 -23.95 4.95
C PRO A 225 9.23 -25.31 4.70
N ILE A 226 8.86 -25.59 3.45
CA ILE A 226 8.29 -26.88 3.07
C ILE A 226 9.45 -27.87 2.88
N GLY A 227 9.46 -28.93 3.69
CA GLY A 227 10.56 -29.91 3.72
C GLY A 227 10.15 -31.35 4.00
N GLY A 228 8.87 -31.72 3.80
CA GLY A 228 8.39 -33.10 3.99
C GLY A 228 6.89 -33.20 4.25
N LEU A 229 6.44 -34.33 4.80
CA LEU A 229 5.01 -34.64 4.97
C LEU A 229 4.31 -33.89 6.11
N SER A 230 5.03 -33.06 6.89
CA SER A 230 4.46 -32.27 8.00
C SER A 230 3.62 -31.08 7.55
N VAL A 231 3.45 -30.86 6.23
CA VAL A 231 2.78 -29.69 5.65
C VAL A 231 1.35 -29.52 6.18
N MET A 232 0.56 -30.60 6.27
CA MET A 232 -0.82 -30.50 6.76
C MET A 232 -0.91 -30.04 8.21
N ARG A 233 -0.03 -30.57 9.09
CA ARG A 233 0.06 -30.11 10.48
C ARG A 233 0.51 -28.65 10.52
N ALA A 234 1.47 -28.27 9.69
CA ALA A 234 1.96 -26.91 9.65
C ALA A 234 0.90 -25.89 9.18
N ILE A 235 0.06 -26.23 8.19
CA ILE A 235 -1.08 -25.39 7.80
C ILE A 235 -1.99 -25.14 9.01
N GLU A 236 -2.36 -26.20 9.74
CA GLU A 236 -3.21 -26.07 10.93
C GLU A 236 -2.57 -25.15 11.99
N ARG A 237 -1.29 -25.35 12.29
CA ARG A 237 -0.60 -24.61 13.35
C ARG A 237 -0.35 -23.15 12.99
N LEU A 238 0.06 -22.88 11.76
CA LEU A 238 0.21 -21.50 11.28
C LEU A 238 -1.15 -20.79 11.26
N TRP A 239 -2.21 -21.45 10.79
CA TRP A 239 -3.54 -20.86 10.74
C TRP A 239 -4.08 -20.53 12.14
N LEU A 240 -3.94 -21.45 13.11
CA LEU A 240 -4.37 -21.23 14.49
C LEU A 240 -3.62 -20.07 15.13
N HIS A 241 -2.30 -20.00 14.91
CA HIS A 241 -1.48 -18.90 15.39
C HIS A 241 -1.91 -17.58 14.75
N ALA A 242 -1.95 -17.52 13.42
CA ALA A 242 -2.30 -16.31 12.67
C ALA A 242 -3.69 -15.78 13.04
N ARG A 243 -4.67 -16.67 13.21
CA ARG A 243 -6.03 -16.29 13.62
C ARG A 243 -6.08 -15.73 15.05
N ARG A 244 -5.23 -16.21 15.95
CA ARG A 244 -5.11 -15.66 17.31
C ARG A 244 -4.50 -14.26 17.28
N GLU A 245 -3.38 -14.10 16.58
CA GLU A 245 -2.68 -12.80 16.49
C GLU A 245 -3.49 -11.75 15.72
N TYR A 246 -4.16 -12.15 14.63
CA TYR A 246 -5.06 -11.26 13.89
C TYR A 246 -6.20 -10.70 14.76
N ARG A 247 -6.66 -11.47 15.76
CA ARG A 247 -7.76 -11.06 16.67
C ARG A 247 -7.29 -10.32 17.91
N SER A 248 -6.01 -10.39 18.24
CA SER A 248 -5.50 -9.81 19.48
C SER A 248 -5.28 -8.30 19.37
N ARG A 249 -5.30 -7.74 18.16
CA ARG A 249 -5.00 -6.33 17.88
C ARG A 249 -5.91 -5.75 16.79
N ASP A 250 -6.08 -4.43 16.80
CA ASP A 250 -6.89 -3.70 15.83
C ASP A 250 -6.19 -3.49 14.46
N ASP A 251 -4.88 -3.77 14.38
CA ASP A 251 -4.05 -3.63 13.18
C ASP A 251 -3.84 -4.96 12.42
N GLY A 252 -4.68 -5.96 12.66
CA GLY A 252 -4.62 -7.26 11.99
C GLY A 252 -4.61 -7.13 10.46
N LEU A 253 -3.68 -7.83 9.81
CA LEU A 253 -3.55 -7.89 8.35
C LEU A 253 -4.32 -9.07 7.77
N SER A 254 -3.91 -10.31 8.06
CA SER A 254 -4.59 -11.50 7.54
C SER A 254 -4.54 -12.70 8.48
N PRO A 255 -5.66 -13.39 8.71
CA PRO A 255 -5.68 -14.63 9.48
C PRO A 255 -5.34 -15.88 8.64
N HIS A 256 -5.01 -15.71 7.35
CA HIS A 256 -4.85 -16.82 6.41
C HIS A 256 -3.40 -17.28 6.28
N VAL A 257 -3.25 -18.52 5.78
CA VAL A 257 -1.96 -19.10 5.41
C VAL A 257 -1.82 -19.05 3.90
N TYR A 258 -0.63 -18.69 3.45
CA TYR A 258 -0.26 -18.54 2.06
C TYR A 258 0.90 -19.47 1.73
N TRP A 259 0.95 -19.92 0.49
CA TRP A 259 2.11 -20.57 -0.10
C TRP A 259 2.89 -19.55 -0.91
N TRP A 260 4.13 -19.28 -0.51
CA TRP A 260 5.07 -18.48 -1.27
C TRP A 260 5.95 -19.40 -2.11
N LYS A 261 5.84 -19.26 -3.43
CA LYS A 261 6.67 -19.97 -4.39
C LYS A 261 6.80 -19.15 -5.67
N ASP A 262 7.99 -19.11 -6.25
CA ASP A 262 8.29 -18.46 -7.53
C ASP A 262 7.75 -17.01 -7.64
N GLY A 263 7.90 -16.24 -6.55
CA GLY A 263 7.49 -14.83 -6.52
C GLY A 263 5.98 -14.59 -6.31
N ARG A 264 5.19 -15.64 -6.06
CA ARG A 264 3.73 -15.55 -5.92
C ARG A 264 3.25 -16.03 -4.55
N LEU A 265 2.31 -15.29 -3.95
CA LEU A 265 1.53 -15.76 -2.80
C LEU A 265 0.22 -16.39 -3.26
N THR A 266 0.02 -17.66 -2.91
CA THR A 266 -1.24 -18.36 -3.16
C THR A 266 -1.89 -18.72 -1.83
N ARG A 267 -3.08 -18.20 -1.56
CA ARG A 267 -3.81 -18.52 -0.33
C ARG A 267 -4.17 -20.01 -0.28
N ILE A 268 -3.92 -20.63 0.87
CA ILE A 268 -4.42 -21.96 1.20
C ILE A 268 -5.74 -21.77 1.94
N GLN A 269 -6.84 -22.19 1.33
CA GLN A 269 -8.15 -22.07 1.97
C GLN A 269 -8.24 -23.03 3.15
N ALA A 270 -8.62 -22.51 4.30
CA ALA A 270 -8.74 -23.28 5.53
C ALA A 270 -9.86 -22.68 6.39
N ASP A 271 -10.90 -23.49 6.61
CA ASP A 271 -12.13 -23.10 7.30
C ASP A 271 -12.40 -24.01 8.49
N LEU A 272 -12.90 -23.42 9.57
CA LEU A 272 -13.25 -24.17 10.77
C LEU A 272 -14.73 -24.56 10.68
N VAL A 273 -14.97 -25.84 10.45
CA VAL A 273 -16.30 -26.42 10.31
C VAL A 273 -16.66 -27.15 11.61
N VAL A 274 -17.91 -27.00 12.04
CA VAL A 274 -18.46 -27.82 13.14
C VAL A 274 -19.09 -29.06 12.53
N GLN A 275 -18.52 -30.22 12.81
CA GLN A 275 -19.07 -31.53 12.44
C GLN A 275 -19.20 -32.35 13.72
N ASP A 276 -20.39 -32.91 13.95
CA ASP A 276 -20.69 -33.76 15.12
C ASP A 276 -20.31 -33.12 16.48
N GLY A 277 -20.52 -31.81 16.62
CA GLY A 277 -20.16 -31.05 17.82
C GLY A 277 -18.65 -30.80 17.99
N GLN A 278 -17.81 -31.32 17.10
CA GLN A 278 -16.37 -31.08 17.07
C GLN A 278 -16.01 -30.00 16.05
N ARG A 279 -15.11 -29.09 16.44
CA ARG A 279 -14.53 -28.10 15.53
C ARG A 279 -13.35 -28.74 14.79
N ARG A 280 -13.44 -28.82 13.46
CA ARG A 280 -12.39 -29.35 12.60
C ARG A 280 -11.96 -28.30 11.60
N LEU A 281 -10.66 -28.23 11.33
CA LEU A 281 -10.13 -27.42 10.25
C LEU A 281 -10.24 -28.21 8.95
N VAL A 282 -11.01 -27.69 8.00
CA VAL A 282 -11.11 -28.22 6.64
C VAL A 282 -10.20 -27.39 5.76
N VAL A 283 -9.21 -28.02 5.14
CA VAL A 283 -8.25 -27.37 4.25
C VAL A 283 -8.57 -27.73 2.81
N ALA A 284 -8.76 -26.71 1.97
CA ALA A 284 -8.93 -26.83 0.53
C ALA A 284 -7.68 -26.23 -0.16
N PRO A 285 -6.65 -27.06 -0.44
CA PRO A 285 -5.44 -26.56 -1.08
C PRO A 285 -5.71 -26.18 -2.54
N PRO A 286 -5.07 -25.11 -3.05
CA PRO A 286 -5.15 -24.77 -4.48
C PRO A 286 -4.56 -25.90 -5.33
N PRO A 287 -4.98 -26.08 -6.60
CA PRO A 287 -4.61 -27.23 -7.42
C PRO A 287 -3.11 -27.49 -7.54
N GLU A 288 -2.31 -26.43 -7.66
CA GLU A 288 -0.84 -26.55 -7.74
C GLU A 288 -0.23 -27.02 -6.42
N PHE A 289 -0.73 -26.54 -5.29
CA PHE A 289 -0.30 -27.00 -3.97
C PHE A 289 -0.69 -28.45 -3.72
N ALA A 290 -1.89 -28.86 -4.13
CA ALA A 290 -2.34 -30.25 -4.02
C ALA A 290 -1.46 -31.21 -4.84
N ARG A 291 -1.01 -30.81 -6.03
CA ARG A 291 -0.04 -31.59 -6.82
C ARG A 291 1.30 -31.71 -6.11
N MET A 292 1.81 -30.61 -5.57
CA MET A 292 3.05 -30.62 -4.77
C MET A 292 2.94 -31.56 -3.57
N LEU A 293 1.83 -31.54 -2.82
CA LEU A 293 1.59 -32.48 -1.72
C LEU A 293 1.61 -33.94 -2.18
N ALA A 294 1.00 -34.23 -3.34
CA ALA A 294 0.98 -35.58 -3.91
C ALA A 294 2.37 -36.03 -4.38
N ASP A 295 3.24 -35.10 -4.81
CA ASP A 295 4.62 -35.39 -5.20
C ASP A 295 5.50 -35.66 -3.98
N LEU A 296 5.34 -34.87 -2.91
CA LEU A 296 5.98 -35.13 -1.62
C LEU A 296 5.60 -36.49 -1.03
N ALA A 297 4.32 -36.86 -1.11
CA ALA A 297 3.83 -38.18 -0.67
C ALA A 297 4.44 -39.34 -1.47
N ARG A 298 4.90 -39.07 -2.70
CA ARG A 298 5.55 -40.05 -3.59
C ARG A 298 7.08 -40.08 -3.44
N GLY A 299 7.66 -39.24 -2.57
CA GLY A 299 9.09 -39.25 -2.27
C GLY A 299 9.98 -38.73 -3.41
N ARG A 300 9.53 -37.68 -4.10
CA ARG A 300 10.39 -36.86 -4.97
C ARG A 300 10.82 -35.59 -4.26
#